data_AF-A0A385SZK8-F1
#
_entry.id   AF-A0A385SZK8-F1
#
_cell.length_a   1.000
_cell.length_b   1.000
_cell.length_c   1.000
_cell.angle_alpha   90.00
_cell.angle_beta   90.00
_cell.angle_gamma   90.00
#
_symmetry.space_group_name_H-M   'P 1'
#
loop_
_entity.id
_entity.type
_entity.pdbx_description
1 polymer ?
#
loop_
_entity_poly.entity_id
_entity_poly.type
_entity_poly.pdbx_seq_one_letter_code
_entity_poly.pdbx_strand_id
1 'polypeptide(L)'
;MKGKVYCLSESPDDSSIYKTHQQAHGLVPDLIELVTSGTAAASQSRGALFLDVHHLGAGNVTAKAVADAHVKDLAVQGKYDVNLINYWVDEKAGVVMCLAEAPDSAAMVNTHKEAHGLIPDEVHLVKQGN
;
A
#
# COMPACT_ATOMS: atom_id res chain seq x y z
N MET A 1 -20.35 12.70 -0.36
CA MET A 1 -19.47 11.54 -0.60
C MET A 1 -18.60 11.35 0.63
N LYS A 2 -18.42 10.12 1.13
CA LYS A 2 -17.49 9.83 2.23
C LYS A 2 -16.12 9.55 1.62
N GLY A 3 -15.08 10.29 1.99
CA GLY A 3 -13.71 10.02 1.56
C GLY A 3 -13.09 8.89 2.38
N LYS A 4 -12.17 8.12 1.80
CA LYS A 4 -11.30 7.19 2.54
C LYS A 4 -10.07 7.95 3.03
N VAL A 5 -9.60 7.63 4.24
CA VAL A 5 -8.36 8.15 4.81
C VAL A 5 -7.48 6.95 5.13
N TYR A 6 -6.22 7.01 4.71
CA TYR A 6 -5.22 5.99 4.99
C TYR A 6 -4.15 6.60 5.89
N CYS A 7 -3.89 5.97 7.03
CA CYS A 7 -2.89 6.41 7.99
C CYS A 7 -1.94 5.25 8.27
N LEU A 8 -0.63 5.53 8.24
CA LEU A 8 0.35 4.69 8.92
C LEU A 8 0.55 5.26 10.33
N SER A 9 0.56 4.40 11.34
CA SER A 9 0.71 4.80 12.73
C SER A 9 1.56 3.79 13.49
N GLU A 10 2.35 4.27 14.43
CA GLU A 10 3.10 3.44 15.37
C GLU A 10 2.45 3.56 16.76
N SER A 11 2.13 2.43 17.37
CA SER A 11 1.47 2.36 18.67
C SER A 11 1.74 1.03 19.36
N PRO A 12 1.63 0.93 20.69
CA PRO A 12 1.78 -0.35 21.39
C PRO A 12 0.72 -1.40 21.03
N ASP A 13 -0.49 -0.97 20.69
CA ASP A 13 -1.61 -1.82 20.31
C ASP A 13 -2.65 -1.06 19.45
N ASP A 14 -3.57 -1.82 18.83
CA ASP A 14 -4.66 -1.31 18.01
C ASP A 14 -5.70 -0.51 18.84
N SER A 15 -5.92 -0.89 20.09
CA SER A 15 -6.80 -0.20 21.03
C SER A 15 -6.36 1.25 21.27
N SER A 16 -5.05 1.48 21.35
CA SER A 16 -4.47 2.80 21.54
C SER A 16 -4.69 3.67 20.30
N ILE A 17 -4.48 3.13 19.10
CA ILE A 17 -4.79 3.83 17.83
C ILE A 17 -6.27 4.23 17.78
N TYR A 18 -7.17 3.28 18.07
CA TYR A 18 -8.62 3.53 18.07
C TYR A 18 -9.00 4.64 19.05
N LYS A 19 -8.52 4.57 20.30
CA LYS A 19 -8.81 5.56 21.34
C LYS A 19 -8.24 6.93 20.97
N THR A 20 -7.04 7.00 20.42
CA THR A 20 -6.44 8.26 19.98
C THR A 20 -7.31 8.95 18.92
N HIS A 21 -7.76 8.23 17.89
CA HIS A 21 -8.67 8.78 16.89
C HIS A 21 -10.01 9.22 17.52
N GLN A 22 -10.61 8.37 18.35
CA GLN A 22 -11.87 8.66 19.02
C GLN A 22 -11.79 9.92 19.88
N GLN A 23 -10.73 10.09 20.66
CA GLN A 23 -10.55 11.21 21.57
C GLN A 23 -10.14 12.50 20.85
N ALA A 24 -9.29 12.40 19.82
CA ALA A 24 -8.77 13.55 19.11
C ALA A 24 -9.83 14.26 18.26
N HIS A 25 -10.66 13.49 17.55
CA HIS A 25 -11.61 14.07 16.59
C HIS A 25 -12.93 13.29 16.46
N GLY A 26 -13.20 12.30 17.32
CA GLY A 26 -14.48 11.58 17.35
C GLY A 26 -14.72 10.60 16.19
N LEU A 27 -13.77 10.49 15.25
CA LEU A 27 -13.81 9.46 14.19
C LEU A 27 -12.98 8.27 14.65
N VAL A 28 -13.23 7.09 14.07
CA VAL A 28 -12.49 5.86 14.37
C VAL A 28 -12.13 5.14 13.07
N PRO A 29 -11.02 4.39 13.02
CA PRO A 29 -10.69 3.60 11.84
C PRO A 29 -11.74 2.52 11.58
N ASP A 30 -12.12 2.35 10.31
CA ASP A 30 -12.96 1.22 9.88
C ASP A 30 -12.18 -0.11 9.87
N LEU A 31 -10.85 -0.03 9.70
CA LEU A 31 -9.92 -1.15 9.63
C LEU A 31 -8.56 -0.73 10.21
N ILE A 32 -7.90 -1.64 10.94
CA ILE A 32 -6.53 -1.49 11.44
C ILE A 32 -5.77 -2.77 11.08
N GLU A 33 -4.71 -2.64 10.29
CA GLU A 33 -3.85 -3.76 9.88
C GLU A 33 -2.48 -3.61 10.52
N LEU A 34 -2.04 -4.66 11.22
CA LEU A 34 -0.72 -4.68 11.83
C LEU A 34 0.33 -4.96 10.75
N VAL A 35 1.27 -4.03 10.60
CA VAL A 35 2.34 -4.12 9.60
C VAL A 35 3.68 -3.83 10.26
N THR A 36 4.77 -4.26 9.63
CA THR A 36 6.14 -3.97 10.09
C THR A 36 6.77 -2.84 9.29
N SER A 37 7.66 -2.08 9.93
CA SER A 37 8.47 -1.06 9.25
C SER A 37 9.39 -1.67 8.20
N GLY A 38 9.63 -0.93 7.12
CA GLY A 38 10.52 -1.30 6.02
C GLY A 38 11.30 -0.09 5.49
N THR A 39 12.06 -0.28 4.40
CA THR A 39 12.77 0.81 3.73
C THR A 39 11.96 1.32 2.55
N ALA A 40 11.48 2.57 2.64
CA ALA A 40 10.84 3.23 1.52
C ALA A 40 11.88 3.77 0.53
N ALA A 41 11.59 3.68 -0.76
CA ALA A 41 12.31 4.42 -1.79
C ALA A 41 12.00 5.92 -1.70
N ALA A 42 12.90 6.75 -2.23
CA ALA A 42 12.63 8.18 -2.31
C ALA A 42 11.48 8.47 -3.28
N SER A 43 10.57 9.35 -2.88
CA SER A 43 9.64 9.98 -3.83
C SER A 43 10.44 10.72 -4.89
N GLN A 44 10.02 10.56 -6.14
CA GLN A 44 10.64 11.24 -7.27
C GLN A 44 9.87 12.50 -7.66
N SER A 45 8.68 12.73 -7.07
CA SER A 45 7.77 13.85 -7.36
C SER A 45 7.42 14.01 -8.85
N ARG A 46 7.46 12.89 -9.58
CA ARG A 46 7.22 12.84 -11.04
C ARG A 46 5.82 12.43 -11.44
N GLY A 47 4.99 11.98 -10.49
CA GLY A 47 3.66 11.44 -10.76
C GLY A 47 2.65 11.72 -9.65
N ALA A 48 1.43 11.27 -9.87
CA ALA A 48 0.41 11.21 -8.84
C ALA A 48 0.67 10.03 -7.90
N LEU A 49 0.31 10.17 -6.63
CA LEU A 49 0.42 9.08 -5.66
C LEU A 49 -0.78 8.14 -5.78
N PHE A 50 -0.48 6.84 -5.82
CA PHE A 50 -1.47 5.78 -5.85
C PHE A 50 -1.23 4.80 -4.70
N LEU A 51 -2.32 4.34 -4.10
CA LEU A 51 -2.34 3.20 -3.20
C LEU A 51 -3.09 2.06 -3.88
N ASP A 52 -2.42 0.96 -4.17
CA ASP A 52 -3.07 -0.27 -4.60
C ASP A 52 -3.21 -1.28 -3.45
N VAL A 53 -4.18 -2.17 -3.58
CA VAL A 53 -4.45 -3.22 -2.59
C VAL A 53 -4.70 -4.55 -3.29
N HIS A 54 -4.00 -5.58 -2.85
CA HIS A 54 -4.21 -6.97 -3.26
C HIS A 54 -4.81 -7.76 -2.10
N HIS A 55 -5.91 -8.47 -2.33
CA HIS A 55 -6.55 -9.40 -1.41
C HIS A 55 -6.29 -10.84 -1.86
N LEU A 56 -5.18 -11.42 -1.39
CA LEU A 56 -4.74 -12.76 -1.76
C LEU A 56 -5.37 -13.86 -0.89
N GLY A 57 -6.00 -13.47 0.23
CA GLY A 57 -6.68 -14.35 1.16
C GLY A 57 -5.75 -14.91 2.25
N ALA A 58 -6.33 -15.15 3.42
CA ALA A 58 -5.61 -15.55 4.63
C ALA A 58 -4.70 -16.77 4.39
N GLY A 59 -3.42 -16.63 4.76
CA GLY A 59 -2.41 -17.70 4.66
C GLY A 59 -1.87 -17.96 3.25
N ASN A 60 -2.29 -17.22 2.22
CA ASN A 60 -1.82 -17.40 0.84
C ASN A 60 -0.60 -16.54 0.47
N VAL A 61 -0.15 -15.67 1.36
CA VAL A 61 0.97 -14.75 1.11
C VAL A 61 1.90 -14.70 2.33
N THR A 62 3.20 -14.57 2.05
CA THR A 62 4.22 -14.34 3.07
C THR A 62 4.96 -13.05 2.78
N ALA A 63 5.52 -12.41 3.81
CA ALA A 63 6.33 -11.21 3.66
C ALA A 63 7.53 -11.44 2.73
N LYS A 64 8.12 -12.64 2.78
CA LYS A 64 9.18 -13.04 1.85
C LYS A 64 8.69 -13.11 0.40
N ALA A 65 7.52 -13.70 0.16
CA ALA A 65 6.96 -13.79 -1.19
C ALA A 65 6.64 -12.40 -1.76
N VAL A 66 6.12 -11.48 -0.93
CA VAL A 66 5.88 -10.08 -1.34
C VAL A 66 7.20 -9.36 -1.63
N ALA A 67 8.23 -9.55 -0.81
CA ALA A 67 9.55 -8.96 -1.08
C ALA A 67 10.15 -9.46 -2.41
N ASP A 68 10.04 -10.77 -2.68
CA ASP A 68 10.50 -11.37 -3.95
C ASP A 68 9.68 -10.88 -5.15
N ALA A 69 8.37 -10.62 -4.98
CA ALA A 69 7.51 -10.02 -6.01
C ALA A 69 7.87 -8.55 -6.25
N HIS A 70 8.07 -7.78 -5.18
CA HIS A 70 8.43 -6.37 -5.25
C HIS A 70 9.75 -6.14 -6.00
N VAL A 71 10.75 -7.02 -5.82
CA VAL A 71 12.00 -6.97 -6.60
C VAL A 71 11.73 -7.09 -8.11
N LYS A 72 10.74 -7.91 -8.52
CA LYS A 72 10.35 -8.04 -9.93
C LYS A 72 9.61 -6.79 -10.41
N ASP A 73 8.77 -6.19 -9.58
CA ASP A 73 8.13 -4.92 -9.90
C ASP A 73 9.17 -3.82 -10.15
N LEU A 74 10.15 -3.71 -9.24
CA LEU A 74 11.22 -2.73 -9.35
C LEU A 74 12.05 -2.90 -10.63
N ALA A 75 12.20 -4.12 -11.13
CA ALA A 75 12.93 -4.43 -12.36
C ALA A 75 12.21 -3.95 -13.64
N VAL A 76 10.89 -3.76 -13.60
CA VAL A 76 10.09 -3.37 -14.78
C VAL A 76 9.42 -2.00 -14.66
N GLN A 77 9.29 -1.42 -13.46
CA GLN A 77 8.58 -0.16 -13.20
C GLN A 77 8.97 0.99 -14.14
N GLY A 78 10.26 1.07 -14.50
CA GLY A 78 10.79 2.14 -15.36
C GLY A 78 10.24 2.11 -16.79
N LYS A 79 9.69 0.98 -17.25
CA LYS A 79 9.02 0.87 -18.56
C LYS A 79 7.67 1.57 -18.60
N TYR A 80 7.06 1.78 -17.42
CA TYR A 80 5.72 2.33 -17.26
C TYR A 80 5.73 3.69 -16.54
N ASP A 81 6.90 4.29 -16.35
CA ASP A 81 7.07 5.53 -15.57
C ASP A 81 6.49 5.43 -14.15
N VAL A 82 6.59 4.24 -13.55
CA VAL A 82 6.17 3.98 -12.16
C VAL A 82 7.37 4.08 -11.23
N ASN A 83 7.14 4.65 -10.04
CA ASN A 83 8.06 4.63 -8.91
C ASN A 83 7.37 4.00 -7.70
N LEU A 84 7.66 2.73 -7.43
CA LEU A 84 7.17 2.04 -6.24
C LEU A 84 7.94 2.54 -5.00
N ILE A 85 7.22 3.21 -4.09
CA ILE A 85 7.80 3.90 -2.93
C ILE A 85 7.89 2.96 -1.74
N ASN A 86 6.80 2.31 -1.36
CA ASN A 86 6.76 1.45 -0.19
C ASN A 86 5.66 0.40 -0.32
N TYR A 87 5.70 -0.61 0.53
CA TYR A 87 4.61 -1.58 0.63
C TYR A 87 4.51 -2.13 2.05
N TRP A 88 3.33 -2.65 2.37
CA TRP A 88 3.05 -3.35 3.60
C TRP A 88 2.27 -4.62 3.32
N VAL A 89 2.45 -5.62 4.18
CA VAL A 89 1.79 -6.92 4.09
C VAL A 89 1.16 -7.26 5.43
N ASP A 90 -0.10 -7.65 5.41
CA ASP A 90 -0.70 -8.45 6.47
C ASP A 90 -0.76 -9.91 6.00
N GLU A 91 0.17 -10.73 6.50
CA GLU A 91 0.21 -12.18 6.20
C GLU A 91 -1.02 -12.92 6.74
N LYS A 92 -1.65 -12.39 7.81
CA LYS A 92 -2.79 -13.03 8.47
C LYS A 92 -4.05 -12.90 7.63
N ALA A 93 -4.41 -11.69 7.19
CA ALA A 93 -5.54 -11.49 6.28
C ALA A 93 -5.20 -11.81 4.81
N GLY A 94 -3.92 -11.82 4.48
CA GLY A 94 -3.42 -11.98 3.12
C GLY A 94 -3.65 -10.74 2.27
N VAL A 95 -3.35 -9.57 2.84
CA VAL A 95 -3.52 -8.27 2.19
C VAL A 95 -2.15 -7.64 1.95
N VAL A 96 -1.95 -7.07 0.76
CA VAL A 96 -0.76 -6.30 0.40
C VAL A 96 -1.20 -4.92 -0.04
N MET A 97 -0.55 -3.88 0.49
CA MET A 97 -0.80 -2.49 0.08
C MET A 97 0.50 -1.89 -0.43
N CYS A 98 0.51 -1.36 -1.65
CA CYS A 98 1.67 -0.68 -2.21
C CYS A 98 1.38 0.81 -2.39
N LEU A 99 2.35 1.66 -2.05
CA LEU A 99 2.35 3.09 -2.35
C LEU A 99 3.32 3.35 -3.51
N ALA A 100 2.85 4.03 -4.55
CA ALA A 100 3.68 4.37 -5.70
C ALA A 100 3.35 5.76 -6.25
N GLU A 101 4.27 6.29 -7.05
CA GLU A 101 3.98 7.36 -8.02
C GLU A 101 3.81 6.74 -9.41
N ALA A 102 2.81 7.22 -10.16
CA ALA A 102 2.58 6.78 -11.53
C ALA A 102 1.91 7.89 -12.35
N PRO A 103 1.95 7.81 -13.70
CA PRO A 103 1.19 8.72 -14.56
C PRO A 103 -0.33 8.46 -14.47
N ASP A 104 -0.73 7.19 -14.33
CA ASP A 104 -2.11 6.75 -14.16
C ASP A 104 -2.18 5.36 -13.50
N SER A 105 -3.39 4.90 -13.16
CA SER A 105 -3.60 3.58 -12.55
C SER A 105 -3.29 2.41 -13.49
N ALA A 106 -3.38 2.60 -14.81
CA ALA A 106 -3.11 1.55 -15.78
C ALA A 106 -1.62 1.22 -15.85
N ALA A 107 -0.75 2.24 -15.74
CA ALA A 107 0.70 2.06 -15.64
C ALA A 107 1.10 1.18 -14.44
N MET A 108 0.47 1.40 -13.28
CA MET A 108 0.66 0.56 -12.10
C MET A 108 0.20 -0.88 -12.31
N VAL A 109 -1.03 -1.08 -12.81
CA VAL A 109 -1.58 -2.42 -13.07
C VAL A 109 -0.72 -3.19 -14.07
N ASN A 110 -0.24 -2.51 -15.12
CA ASN A 110 0.63 -3.13 -16.11
C ASN A 110 2.02 -3.49 -15.54
N THR A 111 2.56 -2.67 -14.62
CA THR A 111 3.81 -2.97 -13.90
C THR A 111 3.68 -4.30 -13.16
N HIS A 112 2.68 -4.46 -12.30
CA HIS A 112 2.45 -5.72 -11.55
C HIS A 112 2.17 -6.92 -12.47
N LYS A 113 1.35 -6.69 -13.50
CA LYS A 113 1.01 -7.73 -14.48
C LYS A 113 2.25 -8.23 -15.23
N GLU A 114 3.16 -7.35 -15.65
CA GLU A 114 4.40 -7.75 -16.30
C GLU A 114 5.38 -8.41 -15.33
N ALA A 115 5.50 -7.87 -14.11
CA ALA A 115 6.46 -8.32 -13.11
C ALA A 115 6.19 -9.73 -12.60
N HIS A 116 4.93 -10.02 -12.24
CA HIS A 116 4.56 -11.27 -11.59
C HIS A 116 3.14 -11.77 -11.93
N GLY A 117 2.39 -11.04 -12.76
CA GLY A 117 1.10 -11.48 -13.29
C GLY A 117 -0.10 -11.32 -12.35
N LEU A 118 0.12 -10.90 -11.10
CA LEU A 118 -0.96 -10.53 -10.18
C LEU A 118 -1.33 -9.07 -10.45
N ILE A 119 -2.62 -8.75 -10.37
CA ILE A 119 -3.12 -7.38 -10.47
C ILE A 119 -3.82 -6.99 -9.17
N PRO A 120 -3.81 -5.72 -8.77
CA PRO A 120 -4.49 -5.29 -7.55
C PRO A 120 -6.01 -5.34 -7.71
N ASP A 121 -6.71 -5.59 -6.61
CA ASP A 121 -8.18 -5.53 -6.53
C ASP A 121 -8.69 -4.09 -6.45
N GLU A 122 -7.90 -3.22 -5.81
CA GLU A 122 -8.21 -1.79 -5.68
C GLU A 122 -7.01 -0.94 -6.09
N VAL A 123 -7.26 0.21 -6.74
CA VAL A 123 -6.26 1.24 -6.99
C VAL A 123 -6.88 2.60 -6.68
N HIS A 124 -6.28 3.34 -5.76
CA HIS A 124 -6.77 4.63 -5.28
C HIS A 124 -5.79 5.74 -5.64
N LEU A 125 -6.25 6.78 -6.34
CA LEU A 125 -5.54 8.04 -6.41
C LEU A 125 -5.59 8.71 -5.03
N VAL A 126 -4.43 8.89 -4.39
CA VAL A 126 -4.34 9.45 -3.04
C VAL A 126 -3.57 10.77 -3.04
N LYS A 127 -3.77 11.54 -1.97
CA LYS A 127 -3.00 12.74 -1.67
C LYS A 127 -2.42 12.59 -0.28
N GLN A 128 -1.11 12.77 -0.16
CA GLN A 128 -0.47 12.81 1.15
C GLN A 128 -0.96 14.06 1.91
N GLY A 129 -1.29 13.88 3.19
CA GLY A 129 -1.64 14.99 4.08
C GLY A 129 -0.42 15.86 4.41
N ASN A 130 -0.67 17.13 4.74
CA ASN A 130 0.34 18.10 5.18
C ASN A 130 0.32 18.26 6.69
#